data_AF-A0A6V8NYM2-F1
#
_entry.id   AF-A0A6V8NYM2-F1
#
_cell.length_a   1.000
_cell.length_b   1.000
_cell.length_c   1.000
_cell.angle_alpha   90.00
_cell.angle_beta   90.00
_cell.angle_gamma   90.00
#
_symmetry.space_group_name_H-M   'P 1'
#
loop_
_entity.id
_entity.type
_entity.pdbx_description
1 polymer ?
#
loop_
_entity_poly.entity_id
_entity_poly.type
_entity_poly.pdbx_seq_one_letter_code
_entity_poly.pdbx_strand_id
1 'polypeptide(L)' 'MKAPRYIPKAVVLMFQEDLIRRYGGSPGLRDEGLLDSALATP' A
#
# COMPACT_ATOMS: atom_id res chain seq x y z
N MET A 1 4.82 23.58 -10.36
CA MET A 1 4.04 22.49 -9.73
C MET A 1 4.93 21.81 -8.70
N LYS A 2 4.43 21.45 -7.51
CA LYS A 2 5.24 20.72 -6.50
C LYS A 2 5.35 19.26 -6.91
N ALA A 3 6.52 18.67 -6.75
CA ALA A 3 6.72 17.23 -6.97
C ALA A 3 5.88 16.42 -5.96
N PRO A 4 5.33 15.27 -6.38
CA PRO A 4 4.63 14.37 -5.47
C PRO A 4 5.58 13.82 -4.40
N ARG A 5 5.05 13.58 -3.20
CA ARG A 5 5.75 12.91 -2.11
C ARG A 5 5.26 11.47 -2.04
N TYR A 6 6.09 10.53 -2.49
CA TYR A 6 5.78 9.10 -2.40
C TYR A 6 5.89 8.61 -0.96
N ILE A 7 5.07 7.61 -0.62
CA ILE A 7 5.10 6.94 0.68
C ILE A 7 5.85 5.61 0.58
N PRO A 8 6.61 5.20 1.60
CA PRO A 8 7.28 3.89 1.61
C PRO A 8 6.28 2.73 1.59
N LYS A 9 6.66 1.60 0.96
CA LYS A 9 5.88 0.35 0.96
C LYS A 9 5.40 -0.07 2.36
N ALA A 10 6.27 0.03 3.37
CA ALA A 10 5.93 -0.28 4.74
C ALA A 10 4.75 0.56 5.29
N VAL A 11 4.67 1.83 4.90
CA VAL A 11 3.56 2.71 5.28
C VAL A 11 2.27 2.26 4.59
N VAL A 12 2.34 1.89 3.31
CA VAL A 12 1.18 1.35 2.56
C VAL A 12 0.62 0.09 3.24
N LEU A 13 1.49 -0.85 3.60
CA LEU A 13 1.10 -2.09 4.28
C LEU A 13 0.47 -1.82 5.66
N MET A 14 1.08 -0.93 6.45
CA MET A 14 0.53 -0.51 7.74
C MET A 14 -0.87 0.11 7.59
N PHE A 15 -1.06 0.95 6.57
CA PHE A 15 -2.37 1.55 6.29
C PHE A 15 -3.40 0.49 5.87
N GLN A 16 -3.02 -0.47 5.03
CA GLN A 16 -3.90 -1.57 4.65
C GLN A 16 -4.39 -2.35 5.87
N GLU A 17 -3.49 -2.71 6.78
CA GLU A 17 -3.84 -3.41 8.01
C GLU A 17 -4.82 -2.62 8.89
N ASP A 18 -4.60 -1.30 9.03
CA ASP A 18 -5.50 -0.43 9.77
C ASP A 18 -6.89 -0.32 9.10
N LEU A 19 -6.93 -0.23 7.77
CA LEU A 19 -8.18 -0.21 7.01
C LEU A 19 -8.97 -1.51 7.17
N ILE A 20 -8.30 -2.66 7.09
CA ILE A 20 -8.94 -3.97 7.30
C ILE A 20 -9.47 -4.08 8.73
N ARG A 21 -8.71 -3.59 9.73
CA ARG A 21 -9.17 -3.58 11.12
C ARG A 21 -10.43 -2.73 11.30
N ARG A 22 -10.53 -1.59 10.61
CA ARG A 22 -11.66 -0.65 10.76
C ARG A 22 -12.90 -1.03 9.97
N TYR A 23 -12.71 -1.59 8.78
CA TYR A 23 -13.79 -1.77 7.80
C TYR A 23 -14.01 -3.22 7.37
N GLY A 24 -13.19 -4.15 7.88
CA GLY A 24 -13.19 -5.54 7.47
C GLY A 24 -12.42 -5.79 6.16
N GLY A 25 -12.31 -7.06 5.79
CA GLY A 25 -11.56 -7.52 4.62
C GLY A 25 -10.65 -8.69 4.94
N SER A 26 -9.97 -9.21 3.92
CA SER A 26 -9.01 -10.31 4.07
C SER A 26 -7.60 -9.76 4.33
N PRO A 27 -6.92 -10.20 5.41
CA PRO A 27 -5.54 -9.78 5.70
C PRO A 27 -4.55 -10.37 4.70
N GLY A 28 -3.34 -9.82 4.71
CA GLY A 28 -2.24 -10.25 3.85
C GLY A 28 -2.26 -9.58 2.48
N LEU A 29 -1.33 -10.01 1.63
CA LEU A 29 -1.14 -9.47 0.29
C LEU A 29 -1.45 -10.54 -0.74
N ARG A 30 -2.15 -10.15 -1.80
CA ARG A 30 -2.47 -11.05 -2.90
C ARG A 30 -1.22 -11.47 -3.68
N ASP A 31 -0.36 -10.50 -3.98
CA ASP A 31 0.87 -10.68 -4.73
C ASP A 31 1.83 -9.53 -4.40
N GLU A 32 3.05 -9.87 -3.99
CA GLU A 32 4.04 -8.89 -3.59
C GLU A 32 4.70 -8.18 -4.78
N GLY A 33 4.98 -8.90 -5.85
CA GLY A 33 5.56 -8.33 -7.06
C GLY A 33 4.61 -7.38 -7.78
N LEU A 34 3.31 -7.66 -7.71
CA LEU A 34 2.28 -6.76 -8.25
C LEU A 34 2.22 -5.45 -7.45
N LEU A 35 2.37 -5.51 -6.13
CA LEU A 35 2.45 -4.31 -5.29
C LEU A 35 3.72 -3.51 -5.60
N ASP A 36 4.86 -4.18 -5.74
CA ASP A 36 6.12 -3.51 -6.06
C ASP A 36 6.06 -2.80 -7.43
N SER A 37 5.45 -3.44 -8.43
CA SER A 37 5.21 -2.84 -9.74
C SER A 37 4.31 -1.60 -9.67
N ALA A 38 3.23 -1.68 -8.88
CA ALA A 38 2.33 -0.55 -8.68
C ALA A 38 3.02 0.65 -7.99
N LEU A 39 3.88 0.39 -7.01
CA LEU A 39 4.61 1.43 -6.28
C LEU A 39 5.78 2.03 -7.09
N ALA A 40 6.28 1.32 -8.10
CA ALA A 40 7.32 1.82 -9.00
C ALA A 40 6.77 2.78 -10.08
N THR A 41 5.45 2.92 -10.20
CA THR A 41 4.81 3.79 -11.19
C THR A 41 4.34 5.11 -10.54
N PRO A 42 4.67 6.29 -11.10
CA PRO A 42 4.23 7.61 -10.60
C PRO A 42 2.72 7.81 -10.56
#